data_AF-A0A2V9P8W0-F1
#
_entry.id   AF-A0A2V9P8W0-F1
#
_cell.length_a   1.000
_cell.length_b   1.000
_cell.length_c   1.000
_cell.angle_alpha   90.00
_cell.angle_beta   90.00
_cell.angle_gamma   90.00
#
_symmetry.space_group_name_H-M   'P 1'
#
loop_
_entity.id
_entity.type
_entity.pdbx_description
1 polymer ?
#
loop_
_entity_poly.entity_id
_entity_poly.type
_entity_poly.pdbx_seq_one_letter_code
_entity_poly.pdbx_strand_id
1 'polypeptide(L)'
;MKFLRFSFVFVLFISLLAGLCSAAVETPTPLLPKEFAGWRLVKSSPVNSNPMAADAANAAVLKEYGFTDVTIATYSRDDGRQVTVKAARFQDASGAFGAYTFYRTANMHSEEIGDQGSSLGARVLFFHGKILADAIFTRLSGMSAAELRELSDTLPKALGSESKLPDLVGYLPKQSYVKDSAKYIVGPLALQQTAAVGAQLVDFTKGAEVVLGDYKISNNTGKLILIGYPTAQIATSELKRIEQAEQAHQLQEDLLAKRRTGRMLVLVLGDIGADAAKELASAVNYDTDVTWNQNTYQNPKDNVGRVVLGGIILAAVIMGMLLVSSIAFGGFRVAVKRLLPGKVFDRPEQVEIIGLHLSDKGPEGQNRA
;
A
#
# COMPACT_ATOMS: atom_id res chain seq x y z
N MET A 1 17.99 71.14 -10.35
CA MET A 1 17.29 70.18 -11.23
C MET A 1 17.30 68.84 -10.51
N LYS A 2 16.32 68.61 -9.61
CA LYS A 2 15.17 67.71 -9.77
C LYS A 2 15.55 66.27 -10.10
N PHE A 3 15.54 65.47 -9.04
CA PHE A 3 15.50 64.02 -8.94
C PHE A 3 14.33 63.40 -9.72
N LEU A 4 14.39 62.06 -9.82
CA LEU A 4 13.27 61.11 -9.82
C LEU A 4 12.89 60.51 -11.19
N ARG A 5 13.22 59.21 -11.37
CA ARG A 5 12.30 58.09 -11.68
C ARG A 5 13.04 56.95 -12.40
N PHE A 6 13.88 56.22 -11.65
CA PHE A 6 14.40 54.90 -12.01
C PHE A 6 13.95 53.89 -10.95
N SER A 7 12.64 53.74 -10.80
CA SER A 7 12.05 52.80 -9.84
C SER A 7 10.61 52.50 -10.25
N PHE A 8 10.42 51.82 -11.38
CA PHE A 8 9.08 51.37 -11.78
C PHE A 8 9.04 50.07 -12.60
N VAL A 9 10.20 49.44 -12.88
CA VAL A 9 10.24 48.18 -13.65
C VAL A 9 10.42 46.95 -12.74
N PHE A 10 10.72 47.13 -11.45
CA PHE A 10 10.98 46.02 -10.52
C PHE A 10 9.78 45.59 -9.64
N VAL A 11 8.62 46.25 -9.77
CA VAL A 11 7.42 45.95 -8.93
C VAL A 11 6.33 45.20 -9.71
N LEU A 12 6.46 45.00 -11.02
CA LEU A 12 5.46 44.31 -11.84
C LEU A 12 5.74 42.82 -12.09
N PHE A 13 6.76 42.24 -11.45
CA PHE A 13 7.12 40.82 -11.64
C PHE A 13 6.98 39.97 -10.36
N ILE A 14 6.58 40.57 -9.23
CA ILE A 14 6.39 39.88 -7.93
C ILE A 14 4.90 39.74 -7.56
N SER A 15 3.98 40.15 -8.44
CA SER A 15 2.53 40.04 -8.24
C SER A 15 1.85 38.94 -9.06
N LEU A 16 2.61 38.11 -9.80
CA LEU A 16 2.09 37.01 -10.62
C LEU A 16 2.42 35.60 -10.07
N LEU A 17 2.78 35.48 -8.79
CA LEU A 17 3.12 34.21 -8.15
C LEU A 17 2.32 33.91 -6.87
N ALA A 18 1.16 34.58 -6.68
CA ALA A 18 0.33 34.42 -5.48
C ALA A 18 -1.10 33.93 -5.79
N GLY A 19 -1.34 33.37 -6.98
CA GLY A 19 -2.66 32.88 -7.36
C GLY A 19 -2.53 31.63 -8.21
N LEU A 20 -2.36 30.48 -7.57
CA LEU A 20 -2.66 29.12 -8.09
C LEU A 20 -2.25 28.06 -7.04
N CYS A 21 -2.71 28.22 -5.79
CA CYS A 21 -2.86 27.10 -4.88
C CYS A 21 -4.33 27.07 -4.43
N SER A 22 -5.24 26.89 -5.39
CA SER A 22 -6.49 26.24 -5.07
C SER A 22 -6.13 24.77 -4.86
N ALA A 23 -5.97 24.36 -3.60
CA ALA A 23 -6.11 22.96 -3.25
C ALA A 23 -7.48 22.55 -3.77
N ALA A 24 -7.51 21.78 -4.85
CA ALA A 24 -8.73 21.14 -5.31
C ALA A 24 -9.20 20.31 -4.11
N VAL A 25 -10.29 20.72 -3.48
CA VAL A 25 -11.03 19.87 -2.57
C VAL A 25 -11.58 18.78 -3.47
N GLU A 26 -10.88 17.64 -3.54
CA GLU A 26 -11.37 16.46 -4.23
C GLU A 26 -12.71 16.10 -3.56
N THR A 27 -13.81 16.41 -4.24
CA THR A 27 -15.12 15.91 -3.82
C THR A 27 -15.03 14.39 -3.83
N PRO A 28 -15.27 13.71 -2.69
CA PRO A 28 -15.12 12.27 -2.60
C PRO A 28 -16.02 11.64 -3.66
N THR A 29 -15.41 10.88 -4.57
CA THR A 29 -16.15 10.17 -5.61
C THR A 29 -17.17 9.27 -4.93
N PRO A 30 -18.47 9.37 -5.28
CA PRO A 30 -19.49 8.54 -4.67
C PRO A 30 -19.16 7.07 -4.93
N LEU A 31 -19.28 6.23 -3.89
CA LEU A 31 -18.91 4.81 -3.95
C LEU A 31 -19.75 4.04 -4.99
N LEU A 32 -21.00 4.46 -5.19
CA LEU A 32 -21.95 3.85 -6.10
C LEU A 32 -22.35 4.84 -7.21
N PRO A 33 -22.45 4.41 -8.48
CA PRO A 33 -22.77 5.28 -9.60
C PRO A 33 -24.26 5.68 -9.60
N LYS A 34 -24.60 6.74 -10.33
CA LYS A 34 -26.00 7.18 -10.51
C LYS A 34 -26.80 6.25 -11.43
N GLU A 35 -26.13 5.55 -12.33
CA GLU A 35 -26.72 4.56 -13.22
C GLU A 35 -25.67 3.52 -13.62
N PHE A 36 -26.12 2.31 -13.97
CA PHE A 36 -25.28 1.23 -14.51
C PHE A 36 -26.18 0.23 -15.25
N ALA A 37 -25.77 -0.32 -16.40
CA ALA A 37 -26.48 -1.41 -17.10
C ALA A 37 -28.01 -1.20 -17.29
N GLY A 38 -28.47 0.05 -17.43
CA GLY A 38 -29.89 0.42 -17.52
C GLY A 38 -30.64 0.53 -16.18
N TRP A 39 -29.97 0.33 -15.05
CA TRP A 39 -30.45 0.62 -13.70
C TRP A 39 -30.25 2.10 -13.36
N ARG A 40 -31.31 2.77 -12.92
CA ARG A 40 -31.27 4.19 -12.50
C ARG A 40 -31.46 4.32 -11.01
N LEU A 41 -30.65 5.16 -10.38
CA LEU A 41 -30.71 5.41 -8.94
C LEU A 41 -32.05 6.07 -8.56
N VAL A 42 -32.79 5.43 -7.65
CA VAL A 42 -34.04 5.95 -7.08
C VAL A 42 -33.79 6.59 -5.73
N LYS A 43 -33.00 5.92 -4.88
CA LYS A 43 -32.72 6.34 -3.52
C LYS A 43 -31.30 5.93 -3.15
N SER A 44 -30.56 6.82 -2.51
CA SER A 44 -29.26 6.52 -1.90
C SER A 44 -29.24 7.03 -0.47
N SER A 45 -28.67 6.24 0.42
CA SER A 45 -28.31 6.67 1.77
C SER A 45 -27.03 7.51 1.75
N PRO A 46 -26.86 8.46 2.67
CA PRO A 46 -25.56 9.12 2.86
C PRO A 46 -24.52 8.07 3.28
N VAL A 47 -23.25 8.35 2.95
CA VAL A 47 -22.11 7.54 3.39
C VAL A 47 -22.14 7.45 4.92
N ASN A 48 -22.06 6.23 5.45
CA ASN A 48 -22.12 5.99 6.89
C ASN A 48 -20.93 5.16 7.36
N SER A 49 -20.14 5.72 8.27
CA SER A 49 -18.97 5.05 8.85
C SER A 49 -19.30 4.19 10.08
N ASN A 50 -20.57 4.10 10.48
CA ASN A 50 -20.98 3.19 11.54
C ASN A 50 -21.22 1.78 10.95
N PRO A 51 -20.46 0.75 11.35
CA PRO A 51 -20.64 -0.63 10.87
C PRO A 51 -22.01 -1.21 11.21
N MET A 52 -22.70 -0.69 12.23
CA MET A 52 -24.09 -1.10 12.53
C MET A 52 -25.06 -0.74 11.40
N ALA A 53 -24.75 0.29 10.60
CA ALA A 53 -25.55 0.63 9.42
C ALA A 53 -25.35 -0.36 8.27
N ALA A 54 -24.21 -1.06 8.23
CA ALA A 54 -23.95 -2.10 7.24
C ALA A 54 -24.56 -3.44 7.66
N ASP A 55 -24.38 -3.84 8.92
CA ASP A 55 -25.00 -5.00 9.55
C ASP A 55 -24.93 -4.85 11.08
N ALA A 56 -26.07 -4.69 11.74
CA ALA A 56 -26.13 -4.55 13.20
C ALA A 56 -25.74 -5.84 13.94
N ALA A 57 -26.01 -7.02 13.38
CA ALA A 57 -25.70 -8.30 14.01
C ALA A 57 -24.20 -8.61 13.94
N ASN A 58 -23.54 -8.23 12.85
CA ASN A 58 -22.14 -8.53 12.58
C ASN A 58 -21.24 -7.28 12.63
N ALA A 59 -21.71 -6.19 13.25
CA ALA A 59 -20.99 -4.91 13.29
C ALA A 59 -19.58 -5.04 13.91
N ALA A 60 -19.42 -5.90 14.91
CA ALA A 60 -18.13 -6.13 15.54
C ALA A 60 -17.15 -6.89 14.62
N VAL A 61 -17.63 -7.89 13.89
CA VAL A 61 -16.84 -8.62 12.88
C VAL A 61 -16.44 -7.70 11.73
N LEU A 62 -17.34 -6.85 11.26
CA LEU A 62 -17.01 -5.84 10.24
C LEU A 62 -15.89 -4.90 10.69
N LYS A 63 -15.85 -4.52 11.98
CA LYS A 63 -14.73 -3.72 12.53
C LYS A 63 -13.41 -4.49 12.51
N GLU A 64 -13.40 -5.78 12.83
CA GLU A 64 -12.19 -6.61 12.77
C GLU A 64 -11.61 -6.65 11.35
N TYR A 65 -12.47 -6.70 10.32
CA TYR A 65 -12.05 -6.65 8.92
C TYR A 65 -11.65 -5.24 8.42
N GLY A 66 -11.66 -4.21 9.28
CA GLY A 66 -11.26 -2.85 8.89
C GLY A 66 -12.33 -2.08 8.12
N PHE A 67 -13.61 -2.28 8.46
CA PHE A 67 -14.72 -1.50 7.90
C PHE A 67 -14.49 0.02 8.02
N THR A 68 -14.69 0.74 6.93
CA THR A 68 -14.52 2.20 6.84
C THR A 68 -15.85 2.92 6.69
N ASP A 69 -16.64 2.54 5.67
CA ASP A 69 -17.92 3.17 5.37
C ASP A 69 -18.84 2.27 4.55
N VAL A 70 -20.13 2.58 4.56
CA VAL A 70 -21.15 1.90 3.76
C VAL A 70 -22.04 2.91 3.05
N THR A 71 -22.41 2.58 1.82
CA THR A 71 -23.43 3.27 1.04
C THR A 71 -24.48 2.25 0.59
N ILE A 72 -25.76 2.57 0.79
CA ILE A 72 -26.88 1.74 0.36
C ILE A 72 -27.64 2.51 -0.70
N ALA A 73 -27.84 1.91 -1.86
CA ALA A 73 -28.57 2.50 -2.97
C ALA A 73 -29.62 1.53 -3.51
N THR A 74 -30.80 2.05 -3.82
CA THR A 74 -31.85 1.33 -4.53
C THR A 74 -31.96 1.88 -5.94
N TYR A 75 -31.89 0.97 -6.91
CA TYR A 75 -32.03 1.28 -8.32
C TYR A 75 -33.30 0.64 -8.88
N SER A 76 -33.91 1.32 -9.85
CA SER A 76 -35.02 0.79 -10.64
C SER A 76 -34.66 0.71 -12.11
N ARG A 77 -35.29 -0.22 -12.80
CA ARG A 77 -35.24 -0.32 -14.25
C ARG A 77 -36.62 -0.04 -14.84
N ASP A 78 -36.65 0.36 -16.11
CA ASP A 78 -37.88 0.70 -16.83
C ASP A 78 -38.90 -0.46 -16.89
N ASP A 79 -38.46 -1.71 -16.69
CA ASP A 79 -39.33 -2.91 -16.60
C ASP A 79 -39.96 -3.14 -15.21
N GLY A 80 -39.80 -2.17 -14.30
CA GLY A 80 -40.34 -2.18 -12.95
C GLY A 80 -39.55 -3.05 -11.95
N ARG A 81 -38.45 -3.70 -12.36
CA ARG A 81 -37.56 -4.38 -11.41
C ARG A 81 -36.78 -3.37 -10.58
N GLN A 82 -36.44 -3.79 -9.37
CA GLN A 82 -35.58 -3.05 -8.45
C GLN A 82 -34.44 -3.93 -7.94
N VAL A 83 -33.31 -3.29 -7.69
CA VAL A 83 -32.15 -3.88 -7.00
C VAL A 83 -31.69 -2.94 -5.90
N THR A 84 -31.47 -3.48 -4.71
CA THR A 84 -30.85 -2.75 -3.60
C THR A 84 -29.41 -3.23 -3.48
N VAL A 85 -28.46 -2.31 -3.63
CA VAL A 85 -27.03 -2.56 -3.52
C VAL A 85 -26.52 -1.92 -2.24
N LYS A 86 -25.92 -2.74 -1.38
CA LYS A 86 -25.16 -2.29 -0.22
C LYS A 86 -23.68 -2.45 -0.55
N ALA A 87 -22.96 -1.33 -0.67
CA ALA A 87 -21.52 -1.33 -0.88
C ALA A 87 -20.82 -0.87 0.41
N ALA A 88 -20.03 -1.76 0.99
CA ALA A 88 -19.20 -1.51 2.17
C ALA A 88 -17.72 -1.43 1.76
N ARG A 89 -17.04 -0.37 2.18
CA ARG A 89 -15.62 -0.14 1.96
C ARG A 89 -14.82 -0.57 3.20
N PHE A 90 -13.70 -1.22 2.95
CA PHE A 90 -12.73 -1.65 3.94
C PHE A 90 -11.39 -0.92 3.74
N GLN A 91 -10.51 -1.05 4.72
CA GLN A 91 -9.18 -0.45 4.68
C GLN A 91 -8.34 -1.00 3.51
N ASP A 92 -8.44 -2.30 3.22
CA ASP A 92 -7.72 -2.98 2.14
C ASP A 92 -8.55 -4.13 1.52
N ALA A 93 -8.00 -4.76 0.48
CA ALA A 93 -8.62 -5.91 -0.18
C ALA A 93 -8.72 -7.15 0.73
N SER A 94 -7.81 -7.31 1.68
CA SER A 94 -7.84 -8.42 2.65
C SER A 94 -9.08 -8.35 3.55
N GLY A 95 -9.44 -7.15 4.01
CA GLY A 95 -10.65 -6.89 4.78
C GLY A 95 -11.93 -7.16 3.99
N ALA A 96 -11.99 -6.67 2.74
CA ALA A 96 -13.14 -6.92 1.86
C ALA A 96 -13.28 -8.40 1.49
N PHE A 97 -12.17 -9.08 1.20
CA PHE A 97 -12.14 -10.52 0.95
C PHE A 97 -12.55 -11.33 2.19
N GLY A 98 -12.05 -10.95 3.37
CA GLY A 98 -12.44 -11.54 4.64
C GLY A 98 -13.95 -11.43 4.89
N ALA A 99 -14.51 -10.24 4.76
CA ALA A 99 -15.94 -10.02 4.87
C ALA A 99 -16.75 -10.79 3.80
N TYR A 100 -16.27 -10.86 2.55
CA TYR A 100 -16.87 -11.67 1.50
C TYR A 100 -16.93 -13.14 1.90
N THR A 101 -15.81 -13.73 2.30
CA THR A 101 -15.78 -15.14 2.71
C THR A 101 -16.62 -15.37 3.96
N PHE A 102 -16.71 -14.42 4.89
CA PHE A 102 -17.57 -14.50 6.07
C PHE A 102 -19.07 -14.61 5.69
N TYR A 103 -19.59 -13.68 4.89
CA TYR A 103 -21.01 -13.66 4.50
C TYR A 103 -21.40 -14.73 3.47
N ARG A 104 -20.42 -15.29 2.78
CA ARG A 104 -20.63 -16.39 1.84
C ARG A 104 -21.10 -17.65 2.56
N THR A 105 -22.13 -18.30 2.05
CA THR A 105 -22.61 -19.59 2.58
C THR A 105 -22.32 -20.73 1.59
N ALA A 106 -22.29 -21.97 2.08
CA ALA A 106 -21.98 -23.15 1.26
C ALA A 106 -22.98 -23.39 0.12
N ASN A 107 -24.20 -22.84 0.23
CA ASN A 107 -25.24 -22.98 -0.79
C ASN A 107 -25.14 -21.91 -1.89
N MET A 108 -24.27 -20.92 -1.75
CA MET A 108 -24.07 -19.91 -2.79
C MET A 108 -23.28 -20.48 -3.97
N HIS A 109 -23.73 -20.17 -5.18
CA HIS A 109 -23.04 -20.52 -6.41
C HIS A 109 -21.99 -19.47 -6.76
N SER A 110 -20.81 -19.89 -7.18
CA SER A 110 -19.75 -18.97 -7.62
C SER A 110 -20.14 -18.21 -8.89
N GLU A 111 -19.85 -16.92 -8.89
CA GLU A 111 -20.08 -16.01 -10.01
C GLU A 111 -18.78 -15.26 -10.35
N GLU A 112 -18.58 -14.98 -11.63
CA GLU A 112 -17.47 -14.14 -12.11
C GLU A 112 -17.92 -12.68 -12.12
N ILE A 113 -17.91 -12.03 -10.96
CA ILE A 113 -18.29 -10.61 -10.79
C ILE A 113 -17.25 -9.94 -9.88
N GLY A 114 -16.72 -8.79 -10.30
CA GLY A 114 -15.60 -8.16 -9.62
C GLY A 114 -14.38 -9.09 -9.59
N ASP A 115 -13.75 -9.21 -8.43
CA ASP A 115 -12.64 -10.15 -8.22
C ASP A 115 -13.16 -11.57 -7.88
N GLN A 116 -14.25 -11.66 -7.12
CA GLN A 116 -15.00 -12.89 -6.89
C GLN A 116 -16.45 -12.59 -6.50
N GLY A 117 -17.38 -13.38 -7.04
CA GLY A 117 -18.81 -13.26 -6.78
C GLY A 117 -19.45 -14.57 -6.31
N SER A 118 -20.62 -14.46 -5.70
CA SER A 118 -21.43 -15.60 -5.25
C SER A 118 -22.91 -15.23 -5.22
N SER A 119 -23.78 -16.11 -5.69
CA SER A 119 -25.22 -15.89 -5.78
C SER A 119 -26.01 -16.96 -5.02
N LEU A 120 -27.12 -16.57 -4.40
CA LEU A 120 -28.11 -17.49 -3.83
C LEU A 120 -29.49 -16.88 -3.94
N GLY A 121 -30.36 -17.50 -4.75
CA GLY A 121 -31.66 -16.91 -5.07
C GLY A 121 -31.46 -15.51 -5.64
N ALA A 122 -32.21 -14.52 -5.15
CA ALA A 122 -32.13 -13.14 -5.64
C ALA A 122 -31.00 -12.29 -5.02
N ARG A 123 -30.15 -12.87 -4.18
CA ARG A 123 -29.01 -12.18 -3.56
C ARG A 123 -27.72 -12.52 -4.31
N VAL A 124 -26.94 -11.50 -4.63
CA VAL A 124 -25.60 -11.61 -5.22
C VAL A 124 -24.62 -10.85 -4.33
N LEU A 125 -23.63 -11.56 -3.82
CA LEU A 125 -22.55 -11.05 -3.00
C LEU A 125 -21.26 -11.10 -3.83
N PHE A 126 -20.56 -9.98 -3.97
CA PHE A 126 -19.26 -9.96 -4.63
C PHE A 126 -18.34 -8.96 -3.95
N PHE A 127 -17.04 -9.09 -4.18
CA PHE A 127 -16.09 -8.07 -3.78
C PHE A 127 -15.23 -7.63 -4.97
N HIS A 128 -14.74 -6.40 -4.91
CA HIS A 128 -13.80 -5.85 -5.87
C HIS A 128 -12.85 -4.88 -5.15
N GLY A 129 -11.56 -5.22 -5.13
CA GLY A 129 -10.56 -4.53 -4.31
C GLY A 129 -11.00 -4.46 -2.85
N LYS A 130 -11.11 -3.23 -2.33
CA LYS A 130 -11.50 -2.95 -0.94
C LYS A 130 -13.01 -2.80 -0.70
N ILE A 131 -13.84 -3.18 -1.67
CA ILE A 131 -15.28 -2.97 -1.62
C ILE A 131 -15.99 -4.33 -1.63
N LEU A 132 -16.86 -4.55 -0.64
CA LEU A 132 -17.83 -5.63 -0.63
C LEU A 132 -19.18 -5.08 -1.08
N ALA A 133 -19.79 -5.72 -2.07
CA ALA A 133 -21.12 -5.40 -2.56
C ALA A 133 -22.09 -6.56 -2.31
N ASP A 134 -23.21 -6.24 -1.68
CA ASP A 134 -24.33 -7.15 -1.44
C ASP A 134 -25.56 -6.60 -2.17
N ALA A 135 -25.92 -7.23 -3.28
CA ALA A 135 -27.01 -6.84 -4.16
C ALA A 135 -28.21 -7.77 -3.98
N ILE A 136 -29.38 -7.22 -3.69
CA ILE A 136 -30.62 -7.96 -3.53
C ILE A 136 -31.60 -7.50 -4.61
N PHE A 137 -31.93 -8.40 -5.53
CA PHE A 137 -32.90 -8.16 -6.58
C PHE A 137 -34.31 -8.49 -6.11
N THR A 138 -35.28 -7.71 -6.58
CA THR A 138 -36.70 -8.09 -6.49
C THR A 138 -37.02 -9.30 -7.37
N ARG A 139 -36.42 -9.35 -8.58
CA ARG A 139 -36.50 -10.46 -9.53
C ARG A 139 -35.21 -10.54 -10.35
N LEU A 140 -34.63 -11.73 -10.45
CA LEU A 140 -33.47 -11.99 -11.31
C LEU A 140 -33.87 -12.13 -12.79
N SER A 141 -32.94 -11.82 -13.68
CA SER A 141 -32.95 -12.22 -15.08
C SER A 141 -31.64 -12.94 -15.43
N GLY A 142 -31.60 -13.60 -16.59
CA GLY A 142 -30.35 -14.18 -17.12
C GLY A 142 -29.21 -13.17 -17.36
N MET A 143 -29.52 -11.87 -17.30
CA MET A 143 -28.55 -10.78 -17.48
C MET A 143 -28.03 -10.20 -16.16
N SER A 144 -28.61 -10.55 -15.00
CA SER A 144 -28.29 -9.91 -13.71
C SER A 144 -26.82 -10.00 -13.32
N ALA A 145 -26.15 -11.13 -13.63
CA ALA A 145 -24.71 -11.26 -13.38
C ALA A 145 -23.89 -10.30 -14.26
N ALA A 146 -24.22 -10.17 -15.55
CA ALA A 146 -23.53 -9.24 -16.45
C ALA A 146 -23.75 -7.77 -16.05
N GLU A 147 -24.96 -7.43 -15.62
CA GLU A 147 -25.29 -6.09 -15.13
C GLU A 147 -24.48 -5.72 -13.88
N LEU A 148 -24.25 -6.68 -12.97
CA LEU A 148 -23.39 -6.47 -11.81
C LEU A 148 -21.90 -6.44 -12.14
N ARG A 149 -21.44 -7.09 -13.22
CA ARG A 149 -20.07 -6.91 -13.71
C ARG A 149 -19.85 -5.48 -14.17
N GLU A 150 -20.80 -4.91 -14.92
CA GLU A 150 -20.74 -3.50 -15.32
C GLU A 150 -20.71 -2.58 -14.09
N LEU A 151 -21.52 -2.86 -13.06
CA LEU A 151 -21.43 -2.15 -11.78
C LEU A 151 -20.02 -2.27 -11.18
N SER A 152 -19.44 -3.48 -11.13
CA SER A 152 -18.12 -3.70 -10.56
C SER A 152 -17.02 -2.92 -11.28
N ASP A 153 -17.12 -2.75 -12.60
CA ASP A 153 -16.17 -1.98 -13.40
C ASP A 153 -16.21 -0.48 -13.10
N THR A 154 -17.34 0.03 -12.59
CA THR A 154 -17.48 1.44 -12.16
C THR A 154 -16.96 1.71 -10.75
N LEU A 155 -16.72 0.66 -9.95
CA LEU A 155 -16.28 0.84 -8.56
C LEU A 155 -14.84 1.37 -8.50
N PRO A 156 -14.50 2.17 -7.47
CA PRO A 156 -13.13 2.63 -7.28
C PRO A 156 -12.15 1.46 -7.18
N LYS A 157 -11.18 1.43 -8.10
CA LYS A 157 -10.11 0.42 -8.08
C LYS A 157 -9.14 0.69 -6.94
N ALA A 158 -8.84 -0.33 -6.16
CA ALA A 158 -7.73 -0.26 -5.20
C ALA A 158 -6.39 -0.25 -5.96
N LEU A 159 -5.45 0.60 -5.53
CA LEU A 159 -4.13 0.75 -6.16
C LEU A 159 -3.04 0.31 -5.17
N GLY A 160 -1.92 -0.19 -5.71
CA GLY A 160 -0.74 -0.54 -4.91
C GLY A 160 -0.96 -1.74 -3.99
N SER A 161 -0.40 -1.70 -2.79
CA SER A 161 -0.49 -2.81 -1.82
C SER A 161 -1.90 -3.04 -1.27
N GLU A 162 -2.78 -2.02 -1.29
CA GLU A 162 -4.16 -2.12 -0.80
C GLU A 162 -5.04 -3.04 -1.66
N SER A 163 -4.65 -3.36 -2.90
CA SER A 163 -5.39 -4.28 -3.77
C SER A 163 -4.92 -5.73 -3.66
N LYS A 164 -3.83 -6.00 -2.92
CA LYS A 164 -3.25 -7.34 -2.85
C LYS A 164 -4.11 -8.23 -1.97
N LEU A 165 -4.59 -9.34 -2.55
CA LEU A 165 -5.32 -10.36 -1.81
C LEU A 165 -4.42 -11.10 -0.81
N PRO A 166 -4.99 -11.70 0.25
CA PRO A 166 -4.23 -12.50 1.20
C PRO A 166 -3.56 -13.70 0.51
N ASP A 167 -2.22 -13.72 0.52
CA ASP A 167 -1.43 -14.82 -0.04
C ASP A 167 -1.75 -16.17 0.65
N LEU A 168 -2.19 -16.12 1.91
CA LEU A 168 -2.45 -17.29 2.76
C LEU A 168 -3.44 -18.28 2.13
N VAL A 169 -4.42 -17.79 1.37
CA VAL A 169 -5.45 -18.62 0.71
C VAL A 169 -4.84 -19.51 -0.37
N GLY A 170 -3.78 -19.03 -1.04
CA GLY A 170 -3.09 -19.75 -2.11
C GLY A 170 -2.36 -21.01 -1.62
N TYR A 171 -2.12 -21.13 -0.32
CA TYR A 171 -1.46 -22.30 0.29
C TYR A 171 -2.43 -23.45 0.61
N LEU A 172 -3.73 -23.29 0.40
CA LEU A 172 -4.68 -24.38 0.54
C LEU A 172 -4.44 -25.47 -0.53
N PRO A 173 -4.19 -26.73 -0.13
CA PRO A 173 -4.05 -27.83 -1.07
C PRO A 173 -5.28 -27.99 -1.95
N LYS A 174 -5.10 -28.17 -3.26
CA LYS A 174 -6.23 -28.30 -4.19
C LYS A 174 -6.86 -29.70 -4.19
N GLN A 175 -6.11 -30.72 -3.76
CA GLN A 175 -6.58 -32.09 -3.74
C GLN A 175 -7.61 -32.29 -2.62
N SER A 176 -8.74 -32.91 -2.96
CA SER A 176 -9.85 -33.19 -2.01
C SER A 176 -10.48 -31.94 -1.36
N TYR A 177 -10.12 -30.75 -1.85
CA TYR A 177 -10.66 -29.49 -1.37
C TYR A 177 -12.12 -29.34 -1.80
N VAL A 178 -12.99 -29.03 -0.84
CA VAL A 178 -14.37 -28.64 -1.12
C VAL A 178 -14.29 -27.24 -1.72
N LYS A 179 -14.59 -27.15 -3.03
CA LYS A 179 -14.60 -25.89 -3.75
C LYS A 179 -15.39 -24.87 -2.93
N ASP A 180 -14.89 -23.65 -2.90
CA ASP A 180 -15.64 -22.52 -2.35
C ASP A 180 -15.86 -22.52 -0.83
N SER A 181 -15.21 -23.43 -0.11
CA SER A 181 -15.27 -23.54 1.36
C SER A 181 -14.31 -22.61 2.12
N ALA A 182 -13.39 -21.93 1.42
CA ALA A 182 -12.39 -21.08 2.05
C ALA A 182 -13.02 -19.96 2.89
N LYS A 183 -12.52 -19.80 4.12
CA LYS A 183 -12.86 -18.70 5.02
C LYS A 183 -11.60 -17.97 5.43
N TYR A 184 -11.56 -16.65 5.27
CA TYR A 184 -10.44 -15.80 5.67
C TYR A 184 -10.83 -14.96 6.89
N ILE A 185 -10.04 -15.06 7.95
CA ILE A 185 -10.37 -14.57 9.28
C ILE A 185 -9.16 -13.81 9.82
N VAL A 186 -9.38 -12.57 10.24
CA VAL A 186 -8.33 -11.68 10.78
C VAL A 186 -8.54 -11.34 12.26
N GLY A 187 -9.61 -11.84 12.87
CA GLY A 187 -9.96 -11.52 14.25
C GLY A 187 -10.69 -12.64 14.99
N PRO A 188 -10.69 -12.60 16.33
CA PRO A 188 -11.26 -13.63 17.18
C PRO A 188 -12.78 -13.74 17.07
N LEU A 189 -13.51 -12.64 16.88
CA LEU A 189 -14.98 -12.68 16.77
C LEU A 189 -15.39 -13.35 15.46
N ALA A 190 -14.72 -13.01 14.36
CA ALA A 190 -14.90 -13.68 13.07
C ALA A 190 -14.61 -15.19 13.17
N LEU A 191 -13.56 -15.58 13.89
CA LEU A 191 -13.24 -17.01 14.13
C LEU A 191 -14.37 -17.71 14.88
N GLN A 192 -14.81 -17.14 16.00
CA GLN A 192 -15.84 -17.73 16.86
C GLN A 192 -17.18 -17.92 16.14
N GLN A 193 -17.53 -17.03 15.21
CA GLN A 193 -18.77 -17.12 14.44
C GLN A 193 -18.67 -18.02 13.21
N THR A 194 -17.47 -18.18 12.64
CA THR A 194 -17.26 -18.95 11.40
C THR A 194 -16.94 -20.41 11.66
N ALA A 195 -16.20 -20.70 12.73
CA ALA A 195 -15.74 -22.03 13.05
C ALA A 195 -15.94 -22.34 14.52
N ALA A 196 -16.41 -23.56 14.80
CA ALA A 196 -16.34 -24.16 16.12
C ALA A 196 -14.91 -24.63 16.40
N VAL A 197 -13.93 -23.74 16.23
CA VAL A 197 -12.53 -23.98 16.55
C VAL A 197 -12.19 -23.05 17.70
N GLY A 198 -11.68 -23.62 18.80
CA GLY A 198 -11.36 -22.83 19.98
C GLY A 198 -10.42 -21.67 19.65
N ALA A 199 -10.81 -20.45 20.04
CA ALA A 199 -9.96 -19.25 19.94
C ALA A 199 -8.60 -19.42 20.64
N GLN A 200 -8.48 -20.42 21.53
CA GLN A 200 -7.23 -20.81 22.19
C GLN A 200 -6.13 -21.25 21.21
N LEU A 201 -6.49 -21.71 20.01
CA LEU A 201 -5.53 -22.14 18.98
C LEU A 201 -4.85 -20.97 18.26
N VAL A 202 -5.40 -19.76 18.33
CA VAL A 202 -4.91 -18.60 17.55
C VAL A 202 -4.76 -17.38 18.44
N ASP A 203 -3.55 -16.80 18.48
CA ASP A 203 -3.32 -15.51 19.11
C ASP A 203 -3.33 -14.38 18.06
N PHE A 204 -4.49 -13.76 17.86
CA PHE A 204 -4.68 -12.62 16.95
C PHE A 204 -3.90 -11.37 17.39
N THR A 205 -3.47 -11.26 18.65
CA THR A 205 -2.66 -10.11 19.11
C THR A 205 -1.26 -10.10 18.48
N LYS A 206 -0.82 -11.23 17.90
CA LYS A 206 0.45 -11.38 17.18
C LYS A 206 0.32 -11.14 15.68
N GLY A 207 -0.78 -10.56 15.21
CA GLY A 207 -1.05 -10.33 13.79
C GLY A 207 -1.31 -11.63 13.03
N ALA A 208 -2.02 -12.56 13.66
CA ALA A 208 -2.39 -13.83 13.04
C ALA A 208 -3.50 -13.64 12.00
N GLU A 209 -3.31 -14.23 10.83
CA GLU A 209 -4.34 -14.37 9.80
C GLU A 209 -4.69 -15.85 9.68
N VAL A 210 -5.97 -16.17 9.56
CA VAL A 210 -6.43 -17.56 9.53
C VAL A 210 -7.17 -17.83 8.24
N VAL A 211 -6.81 -18.92 7.57
CA VAL A 211 -7.56 -19.49 6.46
C VAL A 211 -8.07 -20.87 6.87
N LEU A 212 -9.37 -21.08 6.72
CA LEU A 212 -10.00 -22.39 6.88
C LEU A 212 -10.37 -22.93 5.51
N GLY A 213 -10.23 -24.25 5.32
CA GLY A 213 -10.74 -24.94 4.13
C GLY A 213 -11.34 -26.29 4.53
N ASP A 214 -12.47 -26.63 3.91
CA ASP A 214 -13.09 -27.94 4.10
C ASP A 214 -12.56 -28.93 3.06
N TYR A 215 -12.33 -30.16 3.51
CA TYR A 215 -11.80 -31.24 2.70
C TYR A 215 -12.69 -32.46 2.84
N LYS A 216 -12.92 -33.15 1.71
CA LYS A 216 -13.63 -34.42 1.69
C LYS A 216 -12.68 -35.50 1.20
N ILE A 217 -12.19 -36.31 2.12
CA ILE A 217 -11.27 -37.40 1.83
C ILE A 217 -12.04 -38.71 1.99
N SER A 218 -12.23 -39.43 0.88
CA SER A 218 -13.13 -40.58 0.81
C SER A 218 -14.56 -40.21 1.25
N ASN A 219 -15.04 -40.72 2.39
CA ASN A 219 -16.36 -40.42 2.94
C ASN A 219 -16.33 -39.49 4.16
N ASN A 220 -15.14 -39.08 4.60
CA ASN A 220 -14.97 -38.30 5.82
C ASN A 220 -14.66 -36.85 5.51
N THR A 221 -15.05 -35.96 6.42
CA THR A 221 -14.82 -34.52 6.32
C THR A 221 -13.70 -34.10 7.24
N GLY A 222 -12.69 -33.45 6.68
CA GLY A 222 -11.61 -32.80 7.42
C GLY A 222 -11.67 -31.29 7.24
N LYS A 223 -11.14 -30.55 8.21
CA LYS A 223 -10.96 -29.11 8.14
C LYS A 223 -9.48 -28.80 8.29
N LEU A 224 -8.92 -28.10 7.31
CA LEU A 224 -7.57 -27.57 7.35
C LEU A 224 -7.62 -26.14 7.86
N ILE A 225 -6.75 -25.82 8.81
CA ILE A 225 -6.59 -24.49 9.38
C ILE A 225 -5.16 -24.06 9.11
N LEU A 226 -5.01 -22.98 8.36
CA LEU A 226 -3.75 -22.30 8.14
C LEU A 226 -3.72 -21.04 8.98
N ILE A 227 -2.73 -20.91 9.86
CA ILE A 227 -2.53 -19.71 10.68
C ILE A 227 -1.23 -19.06 10.21
N GLY A 228 -1.34 -17.96 9.48
CA GLY A 228 -0.21 -17.15 9.05
C GLY A 228 0.17 -16.12 10.11
N TYR A 229 1.45 -16.06 10.45
CA TYR A 229 2.01 -15.02 11.33
C TYR A 229 2.91 -14.06 10.55
N PRO A 230 3.21 -12.87 11.10
CA PRO A 230 4.11 -11.92 10.45
C PRO A 230 5.53 -12.48 10.29
N THR A 231 5.99 -13.33 11.23
CA THR A 231 7.35 -13.91 11.20
C THR A 231 7.36 -15.39 11.57
N ALA A 232 8.38 -16.12 11.09
CA ALA A 232 8.56 -17.54 11.40
C ALA A 232 8.89 -17.79 12.88
N GLN A 233 9.47 -16.80 13.57
CA GLN A 233 9.76 -16.86 15.00
C GLN A 233 8.47 -16.90 15.82
N ILE A 234 7.49 -16.05 15.48
CA ILE A 234 6.16 -16.05 16.12
C ILE A 234 5.46 -17.39 15.87
N ALA A 235 5.46 -17.87 14.62
CA ALA A 235 4.88 -19.18 14.32
C ALA A 235 5.52 -20.31 15.16
N THR A 236 6.84 -20.25 15.37
CA THR A 236 7.55 -21.23 16.20
C THR A 236 7.14 -21.17 17.67
N SER A 237 7.02 -19.97 18.25
CA SER A 237 6.56 -19.84 19.64
C SER A 237 5.11 -20.29 19.81
N GLU A 238 4.25 -19.98 18.84
CA GLU A 238 2.83 -20.35 18.89
C GLU A 238 2.61 -21.85 18.72
N LEU A 239 3.38 -22.54 17.87
CA LEU A 239 3.33 -24.00 17.81
C LEU A 239 3.67 -24.63 19.16
N LYS A 240 4.73 -24.16 19.82
CA LYS A 240 5.12 -24.66 21.15
C LYS A 240 4.03 -24.42 22.20
N ARG A 241 3.35 -23.26 22.14
CA ARG A 241 2.23 -22.95 23.03
C ARG A 241 1.08 -23.94 22.84
N ILE A 242 0.73 -24.26 21.59
CA ILE A 242 -0.31 -25.24 21.26
C ILE A 242 0.10 -26.64 21.75
N GLU A 243 1.34 -27.07 21.50
CA GLU A 243 1.86 -28.37 21.96
C GLU A 243 1.81 -28.50 23.48
N GLN A 244 2.15 -27.44 24.22
CA GLN A 244 2.05 -27.42 25.69
C GLN A 244 0.60 -27.48 26.17
N ALA A 245 -0.31 -26.74 25.52
CA ALA A 245 -1.73 -26.77 25.85
C ALA A 245 -2.36 -28.14 25.57
N GLU A 246 -1.94 -28.80 24.49
CA GLU A 246 -2.36 -30.17 24.14
C GLU A 246 -1.88 -31.19 25.19
N GLN A 247 -0.61 -31.13 25.59
CA GLN A 247 -0.04 -31.98 26.64
C GLN A 247 -0.70 -31.76 28.00
N ALA A 248 -1.15 -30.53 28.27
CA ALA A 248 -1.88 -30.18 29.48
C ALA A 248 -3.40 -30.50 29.39
N HIS A 249 -3.87 -31.11 28.30
CA HIS A 249 -5.29 -31.39 28.04
C HIS A 249 -6.18 -30.13 28.14
N GLN A 250 -5.65 -28.98 27.74
CA GLN A 250 -6.36 -27.69 27.75
C GLN A 250 -7.05 -27.38 26.43
N LEU A 251 -6.71 -28.11 25.35
CA LEU A 251 -7.38 -27.97 24.07
C LEU A 251 -8.73 -28.68 24.08
N GLN A 252 -9.76 -27.98 23.60
CA GLN A 252 -11.10 -28.52 23.40
C GLN A 252 -11.21 -29.36 22.13
N GLU A 253 -10.35 -29.09 21.14
CA GLU A 253 -10.33 -29.75 19.84
C GLU A 253 -9.27 -30.84 19.79
N ASP A 254 -9.59 -31.97 19.14
CA ASP A 254 -8.62 -33.03 18.87
C ASP A 254 -7.87 -32.76 17.56
N LEU A 255 -6.58 -32.39 17.69
CA LEU A 255 -5.71 -32.07 16.55
C LEU A 255 -5.14 -33.34 15.92
N LEU A 256 -5.74 -33.78 14.81
CA LEU A 256 -5.28 -34.96 14.08
C LEU A 256 -3.87 -34.80 13.49
N ALA A 257 -3.55 -33.59 13.05
CA ALA A 257 -2.21 -33.23 12.59
C ALA A 257 -1.90 -31.77 12.90
N LYS A 258 -0.64 -31.52 13.23
CA LYS A 258 -0.08 -30.17 13.43
C LYS A 258 1.31 -30.11 12.83
N ARG A 259 1.61 -29.03 12.10
CA ARG A 259 2.91 -28.81 11.45
C ARG A 259 3.16 -27.31 11.29
N ARG A 260 4.42 -26.88 11.33
CA ARG A 260 4.84 -25.54 10.89
C ARG A 260 5.50 -25.60 9.52
N THR A 261 5.21 -24.62 8.68
CA THR A 261 5.87 -24.41 7.39
C THR A 261 6.10 -22.92 7.17
N GLY A 262 7.37 -22.50 7.07
CA GLY A 262 7.73 -21.07 7.02
C GLY A 262 7.17 -20.26 8.20
N ARG A 263 6.36 -19.24 7.87
CA ARG A 263 5.65 -18.35 8.81
C ARG A 263 4.25 -18.82 9.19
N MET A 264 3.88 -20.04 8.82
CA MET A 264 2.51 -20.54 8.94
C MET A 264 2.45 -21.81 9.79
N LEU A 265 1.37 -21.95 10.55
CA LEU A 265 0.97 -23.19 11.20
C LEU A 265 -0.14 -23.86 10.40
N VAL A 266 -0.06 -25.18 10.32
CA VAL A 266 -0.98 -26.04 9.60
C VAL A 266 -1.57 -26.99 10.63
N LEU A 267 -2.87 -26.86 10.89
CA LEU A 267 -3.61 -27.71 11.81
C LEU A 267 -4.72 -28.42 11.04
N VAL A 268 -4.98 -29.68 11.39
CA VAL A 268 -6.02 -30.50 10.76
C VAL A 268 -6.94 -31.06 11.83
N LEU A 269 -8.23 -30.87 11.61
CA LEU A 269 -9.33 -31.31 12.47
C LEU A 269 -10.36 -32.12 11.67
N GLY A 270 -11.26 -32.80 12.37
CA GLY A 270 -12.41 -33.48 11.78
C GLY A 270 -12.32 -35.00 11.89
N ASP A 271 -13.08 -35.71 11.08
CA ASP A 271 -13.25 -37.16 11.19
C ASP A 271 -12.40 -37.93 10.17
N ILE A 272 -11.22 -37.43 9.81
CA ILE A 272 -10.33 -38.09 8.86
C ILE A 272 -9.28 -38.94 9.59
N GLY A 273 -8.79 -40.01 8.97
CA GLY A 273 -7.74 -40.84 9.56
C GLY A 273 -6.45 -40.05 9.80
N ALA A 274 -5.70 -40.37 10.86
CA ALA A 274 -4.47 -39.66 11.23
C ALA A 274 -3.43 -39.60 10.10
N ASP A 275 -3.33 -40.66 9.28
CA ASP A 275 -2.40 -40.69 8.14
C ASP A 275 -2.85 -39.71 7.04
N ALA A 276 -4.15 -39.68 6.72
CA ALA A 276 -4.72 -38.73 5.77
C ALA A 276 -4.59 -37.28 6.27
N ALA A 277 -4.74 -37.05 7.57
CA ALA A 277 -4.51 -35.74 8.19
C ALA A 277 -3.06 -35.28 8.04
N LYS A 278 -2.09 -36.18 8.28
CA LYS A 278 -0.66 -35.88 8.10
C LYS A 278 -0.30 -35.63 6.63
N GLU A 279 -0.89 -36.37 5.71
CA GLU A 279 -0.71 -36.15 4.27
C GLU A 279 -1.27 -34.78 3.85
N LEU A 280 -2.49 -34.45 4.28
CA LEU A 280 -3.11 -33.15 4.04
C LEU A 280 -2.27 -32.00 4.61
N ALA A 281 -1.79 -32.13 5.86
CA ALA A 281 -0.91 -31.14 6.47
C ALA A 281 0.43 -31.01 5.73
N SER A 282 0.92 -32.10 5.11
CA SER A 282 2.18 -32.12 4.38
C SER A 282 2.10 -31.61 2.96
N ALA A 283 0.90 -31.57 2.38
CA ALA A 283 0.65 -30.94 1.08
C ALA A 283 0.82 -29.41 1.13
N VAL A 284 0.77 -28.81 2.32
CA VAL A 284 0.99 -27.37 2.52
C VAL A 284 2.48 -27.07 2.60
N ASN A 285 3.04 -26.50 1.55
CA ASN A 285 4.44 -26.10 1.50
C ASN A 285 4.56 -24.58 1.35
N TYR A 286 5.40 -23.98 2.19
CA TYR A 286 5.71 -22.57 2.08
C TYR A 286 6.78 -22.39 1.01
N ASP A 287 6.35 -22.07 -0.21
CA ASP A 287 7.25 -21.67 -1.27
C ASP A 287 7.59 -20.19 -1.08
N THR A 288 8.85 -19.93 -0.73
CA THR A 288 9.34 -18.55 -0.67
C THR A 288 9.60 -18.11 -2.09
N ASP A 289 8.63 -17.44 -2.71
CA ASP A 289 8.92 -16.70 -3.93
C ASP A 289 9.77 -15.50 -3.52
N VAL A 290 11.09 -15.62 -3.67
CA VAL A 290 12.03 -14.50 -3.51
C VAL A 290 11.81 -13.61 -4.73
N THR A 291 10.69 -12.90 -4.75
CA THR A 291 10.49 -11.84 -5.71
C THR A 291 11.52 -10.78 -5.38
N TRP A 292 12.49 -10.60 -6.25
CA TRP A 292 13.42 -9.48 -6.19
C TRP A 292 12.57 -8.20 -6.16
N ASN A 293 12.42 -7.63 -4.97
CA ASN A 293 11.64 -6.43 -4.72
C ASN A 293 12.25 -5.29 -5.55
N GLN A 294 11.63 -5.02 -6.70
CA GLN A 294 12.04 -4.07 -7.73
C GLN A 294 13.52 -4.14 -8.12
N ASN A 295 13.77 -4.38 -9.40
CA ASN A 295 15.08 -4.13 -9.94
C ASN A 295 15.45 -2.66 -9.61
N THR A 296 16.45 -2.47 -8.74
CA THR A 296 17.11 -1.18 -8.55
C THR A 296 17.91 -0.94 -9.82
N TYR A 297 17.22 -0.76 -10.95
CA TYR A 297 17.77 -0.05 -12.06
C TYR A 297 17.96 1.36 -11.54
N GLN A 298 19.16 1.60 -11.02
CA GLN A 298 19.80 2.90 -11.05
C GLN A 298 19.42 3.49 -12.40
N ASN A 299 18.50 4.45 -12.41
CA ASN A 299 18.21 5.21 -13.61
C ASN A 299 19.59 5.66 -14.14
N PRO A 300 19.95 5.55 -15.43
CA PRO A 300 21.26 5.99 -15.91
C PRO A 300 21.58 7.47 -15.60
N LYS A 301 20.60 8.21 -15.10
CA LYS A 301 20.70 9.56 -14.56
C LYS A 301 21.13 9.64 -13.08
N ASP A 302 20.92 8.59 -12.29
CA ASP A 302 21.21 8.52 -10.84
C ASP A 302 22.52 7.79 -10.53
N ASN A 303 23.26 7.37 -11.56
CA ASN A 303 24.56 6.74 -11.40
C ASN A 303 25.55 7.73 -10.75
N VAL A 304 26.03 7.40 -9.54
CA VAL A 304 27.01 8.20 -8.78
C VAL A 304 28.21 8.60 -9.64
N GLY A 305 28.65 7.71 -10.54
CA GLY A 305 29.76 8.01 -11.47
C GLY A 305 29.48 9.19 -12.40
N ARG A 306 28.24 9.36 -12.87
CA ARG A 306 27.84 10.48 -13.73
C ARG A 306 27.71 11.80 -12.93
N VAL A 307 27.29 11.73 -11.67
CA VAL A 307 27.26 12.89 -10.77
C VAL A 307 28.68 13.37 -10.47
N VAL A 308 29.60 12.45 -10.15
CA VAL A 308 31.02 12.75 -9.93
C VAL A 308 31.68 13.31 -11.19
N LEU A 309 31.46 12.68 -12.35
CA LEU A 309 31.99 13.15 -13.62
C LEU A 309 31.42 14.52 -14.00
N GLY A 310 30.12 14.74 -13.79
CA GLY A 310 29.47 16.03 -13.98
C GLY A 310 30.07 17.13 -13.10
N GLY A 311 30.38 16.82 -11.84
CA GLY A 311 31.07 17.74 -10.92
C GLY A 311 32.48 18.10 -11.39
N ILE A 312 33.27 17.13 -11.87
CA ILE A 312 34.61 17.37 -12.40
C ILE A 312 34.55 18.24 -13.67
N ILE A 313 33.62 17.96 -14.59
CA ILE A 313 33.44 18.75 -15.81
C ILE A 313 33.03 20.19 -15.46
N LEU A 314 32.09 20.37 -14.53
CA LEU A 314 31.68 21.70 -14.08
C LEU A 314 32.85 22.49 -13.49
N ALA A 315 33.67 21.85 -12.64
CA ALA A 315 34.87 22.47 -12.08
C ALA A 315 35.88 22.87 -13.17
N ALA A 316 36.10 22.01 -14.17
CA ALA A 316 36.98 22.30 -15.30
C ALA A 316 36.49 23.50 -16.13
N VAL A 317 35.18 23.60 -16.38
CA VAL A 317 34.58 24.74 -17.09
C VAL A 317 34.77 26.04 -16.31
N ILE A 318 34.54 26.03 -14.99
CA ILE A 318 34.74 27.20 -14.13
C ILE A 318 36.22 27.65 -14.15
N MET A 319 37.16 26.71 -14.00
CA MET A 319 38.59 27.02 -14.10
C MET A 319 38.97 27.62 -15.46
N GLY A 320 38.41 27.08 -16.56
CA GLY A 320 38.60 27.61 -17.89
C GLY A 320 38.10 29.05 -18.04
N MET A 321 36.91 29.36 -17.54
CA MET A 321 36.36 30.72 -17.55
C MET A 321 37.21 31.70 -16.74
N LEU A 322 37.71 31.28 -15.57
CA LEU A 322 38.60 32.10 -14.74
C LEU A 322 39.91 32.41 -15.46
N LEU A 323 40.54 31.42 -16.11
CA LEU A 323 41.76 31.63 -16.89
C LEU A 323 41.55 32.62 -18.04
N VAL A 324 40.47 32.46 -18.80
CA VAL A 324 40.14 33.40 -19.89
C VAL A 324 39.94 34.81 -19.35
N SER A 325 39.23 34.95 -18.23
CA SER A 325 39.03 36.24 -17.58
C SER A 325 40.34 36.86 -17.09
N SER A 326 41.28 36.07 -16.54
CA SER A 326 42.59 36.56 -16.10
C SER A 326 43.45 37.02 -17.28
N ILE A 327 43.46 36.28 -18.38
CA ILE A 327 44.19 36.65 -19.59
C ILE A 327 43.58 37.92 -20.21
N ALA A 328 42.25 37.98 -20.31
CA ALA A 328 41.54 39.16 -20.81
C ALA A 328 41.85 40.40 -19.96
N PHE A 329 41.86 40.27 -18.63
CA PHE A 329 42.22 41.37 -17.73
C PHE A 329 43.69 41.78 -17.86
N GLY A 330 44.62 40.81 -17.96
CA GLY A 330 46.04 41.07 -18.18
C GLY A 330 46.29 41.77 -19.53
N GLY A 331 45.67 41.27 -20.59
CA GLY A 331 45.72 41.87 -21.93
C GLY A 331 45.12 43.27 -21.97
N PHE A 332 43.96 43.46 -21.33
CA PHE A 332 43.34 44.77 -21.16
C PHE A 332 44.27 45.74 -20.42
N ARG A 333 44.90 45.31 -19.32
CA ARG A 333 45.86 46.14 -18.57
C ARG A 333 47.04 46.55 -19.43
N VAL A 334 47.61 45.64 -20.23
CA VAL A 334 48.72 45.94 -21.14
C VAL A 334 48.27 46.87 -22.27
N ALA A 335 47.10 46.64 -22.85
CA ALA A 335 46.54 47.51 -23.89
C ALA A 335 46.27 48.92 -23.38
N VAL A 336 45.72 49.07 -22.16
CA VAL A 336 45.52 50.36 -21.51
C VAL A 336 46.86 51.06 -21.25
N LYS A 337 47.89 50.33 -20.79
CA LYS A 337 49.24 50.91 -20.63
C LYS A 337 49.82 51.40 -21.96
N ARG A 338 49.54 50.70 -23.08
CA ARG A 338 50.05 51.04 -24.41
C ARG A 338 49.28 52.20 -25.07
N LEU A 339 47.96 52.28 -24.86
CA LEU A 339 47.11 53.29 -25.50
C LEU A 339 46.93 54.57 -24.65
N LEU A 340 47.02 54.49 -23.33
CA LEU A 340 46.88 55.61 -22.39
C LEU A 340 47.98 55.59 -21.32
N PRO A 341 49.26 55.80 -21.70
CA PRO A 341 50.35 55.84 -20.73
C PRO A 341 50.16 56.98 -19.70
N GLY A 342 50.35 56.66 -18.41
CA GLY A 342 50.36 57.63 -17.31
C GLY A 342 49.01 58.12 -16.75
N LYS A 343 47.86 57.66 -17.28
CA LYS A 343 46.54 58.20 -16.84
C LYS A 343 45.73 57.32 -15.89
N VAL A 344 45.89 56.00 -15.92
CA VAL A 344 45.01 55.08 -15.17
C VAL A 344 45.73 54.25 -14.11
N PHE A 345 46.81 53.53 -14.45
CA PHE A 345 47.47 52.60 -13.51
C PHE A 345 48.86 53.04 -13.02
N ASP A 346 49.54 53.92 -13.75
CA ASP A 346 50.88 54.42 -13.41
C ASP A 346 50.81 55.95 -13.23
N ARG A 347 49.97 56.43 -12.30
CA ARG A 347 49.96 57.84 -11.92
C ARG A 347 51.11 58.11 -10.96
N PRO A 348 52.02 59.05 -11.25
CA PRO A 348 53.15 59.36 -10.38
C PRO A 348 52.73 59.88 -8.99
N GLU A 349 51.48 60.33 -8.85
CA GLU A 349 50.92 60.86 -7.60
C GLU A 349 50.45 59.79 -6.59
N GLN A 350 50.54 58.48 -6.92
CA GLN A 350 50.16 57.38 -6.01
C GLN A 350 51.34 56.49 -5.59
N VAL A 351 52.57 56.86 -5.93
CA VAL A 351 53.79 56.20 -5.45
C VAL A 351 54.37 57.02 -4.29
N GLU A 352 53.58 57.25 -3.24
CA GLU A 352 54.11 57.73 -1.97
C GLU A 352 54.58 56.50 -1.16
N ILE A 353 55.89 56.34 -1.07
CA ILE A 353 56.52 55.31 -0.24
C ILE A 353 56.47 55.80 1.21
N ILE A 354 55.60 55.19 2.02
CA ILE A 354 55.60 55.41 3.47
C ILE A 354 56.83 54.69 4.06
N GLY A 355 57.91 55.44 4.30
CA GLY A 355 59.13 54.94 4.95
C GLY A 355 59.05 55.03 6.47
N LEU A 356 58.94 53.88 7.15
CA LEU A 356 59.00 53.79 8.62
C LEU A 356 60.47 53.59 9.05
N HIS A 357 61.14 54.64 9.51
CA HIS A 357 62.51 54.57 10.04
C HIS A 357 62.49 54.03 11.48
N LEU A 358 62.89 52.78 11.66
CA LEU A 358 63.15 52.16 12.97
C LEU A 358 64.62 51.71 13.02
N SER A 359 65.51 52.61 13.48
CA SER A 359 66.82 52.23 13.98
C SER A 359 66.85 52.55 15.46
N ASP A 360 66.45 51.58 16.29
CA ASP A 360 66.83 51.53 17.69
C ASP A 360 67.83 50.39 17.90
N LYS A 361 68.77 50.61 18.81
CA LYS A 361 70.14 50.11 18.73
C LYS A 361 70.33 48.83 19.58
N GLY A 362 70.63 47.71 18.91
CA GLY A 362 71.40 46.56 19.44
C GLY A 362 70.67 45.55 20.35
N PRO A 363 71.32 44.45 20.78
CA PRO A 363 72.62 43.90 20.38
C PRO A 363 72.52 42.47 19.79
N GLU A 364 73.42 42.08 18.88
CA GLU A 364 73.71 40.67 18.63
C GLU A 364 75.21 40.43 18.81
N GLY A 365 75.54 39.44 19.61
CA GLY A 365 76.91 38.97 19.73
C GLY A 365 76.95 37.68 20.50
N GLN A 366 76.66 36.56 19.83
CA GLN A 366 77.40 35.32 20.06
C GLN A 366 76.99 34.20 19.12
N ASN A 367 77.95 33.74 18.32
CA ASN A 367 78.19 32.35 17.93
C ASN A 367 79.42 32.39 16.99
N ARG A 368 80.48 31.59 17.09
CA ARG A 368 80.79 30.33 17.80
C ARG A 368 82.32 30.15 17.74
N ALA A 369 82.90 29.53 18.76
CA ALA A 369 83.95 28.50 18.64
C ALA A 369 83.89 27.64 19.90
#